data_AF-A0AAD4D619-F1
#
_entry.id   AF-A0AAD4D619-F1
#
_cell.length_a   1.000
_cell.length_b   1.000
_cell.length_c   1.000
_cell.angle_alpha   90.00
_cell.angle_beta   90.00
_cell.angle_gamma   90.00
#
_symmetry.space_group_name_H-M   'P 1'
#
loop_
_entity.id
_entity.type
_entity.pdbx_description
1 polymer ?
#
loop_
_entity_poly.entity_id
_entity_poly.type
_entity_poly.pdbx_seq_one_letter_code
_entity_poly.pdbx_strand_id
1 'polypeptide(L)'
;MPQVFVLPQNHPNFFDWRTIAGTIFADKSSYIEDLEKGAPNYRYVFLRPRRFGKSAFLNMLCAYYDIHKANIFDDLFGPLYIGKKPTASKNTHLVLKFNLLSISVSGSVDEMKTSFNDYINDVLRQFLKKYSSELGYPEESTTINNFSASQSLRRTLSLVGTWGQSIFVGVDEYDAPANNSAFAGGNTGLGSYILDRVQLIESFFKDNFFAIPKEGCSTLSDYGAVISKYFLTGVTPAFRAGISPLTAAAIVSNKRSLHGICGFTESEVRAIVRLYLRMNDQDAEPLVHSMRKLYNGYYFAISGPDESGSAILPSISDVGEFSVNDLVELIVSKSVKSKIKAEFGYSELFSVGKDREITWSLLFYLGVLTLNPDGSLRVPNDIIKSEVLDRIAAFLHTQDKISTLMVPAIRNLQEGKAETFCELLEVFFSSRAVRSLSSANEDVLQGIVELLLDEPSNRIPELRLVVDESKKSGEGHFGFVDIFIPGQAIERDEISVVMELKNATLEGLSRGITGRIPKYEELENLRADLQKEKGSILLSRKYTYWSQEDNWWKTVTLESIMVAGANQLQRYMQTIARGKVRSYDTPGVLDNRIKIDHGLNELRGYVVMAIGGTRVLMHDVESIHTQYEYVRAVQL
;
A
#
# COMPACT_ATOMS: atom_id res chain seq x y z
N MET A 1 -3.16 -37.42 7.07
CA MET A 1 -3.51 -36.20 7.85
C MET A 1 -3.31 -35.00 6.95
N PRO A 2 -4.16 -33.96 7.00
CA PRO A 2 -3.83 -32.68 6.39
C PRO A 2 -2.55 -32.17 7.06
N GLN A 3 -1.56 -31.73 6.29
CA GLN A 3 -0.48 -30.94 6.88
C GLN A 3 -1.11 -29.63 7.35
N VAL A 4 -1.12 -29.42 8.66
CA VAL A 4 -1.46 -28.11 9.23
C VAL A 4 -0.35 -27.16 8.76
N PHE A 5 -0.68 -26.34 7.76
CA PHE A 5 0.22 -25.31 7.27
C PHE A 5 0.38 -24.26 8.38
N VAL A 6 1.44 -24.41 9.17
CA VAL A 6 1.89 -23.37 10.08
C VAL A 6 2.35 -22.21 9.21
N LEU A 7 1.50 -21.19 9.09
CA LEU A 7 1.88 -19.92 8.47
C LEU A 7 3.16 -19.42 9.15
N PRO A 8 4.17 -18.96 8.38
CA PRO A 8 5.43 -18.52 8.97
C PRO A 8 5.18 -17.42 10.01
N GLN A 9 5.39 -17.72 11.29
CA GLN A 9 5.43 -16.66 12.29
C GLN A 9 6.61 -15.74 11.95
N ASN A 10 6.46 -14.44 12.21
CA ASN A 10 7.51 -13.45 11.99
C ASN A 10 8.69 -13.69 12.95
N HIS A 11 9.54 -14.68 12.66
CA HIS A 11 10.89 -14.81 13.18
C HIS A 11 11.78 -13.88 12.36
N PRO A 12 12.22 -12.72 12.87
CA PRO A 12 12.82 -11.68 12.06
C PRO A 12 14.33 -11.91 11.80
N ASN A 13 14.83 -13.14 11.94
CA ASN A 13 16.26 -13.44 11.95
C ASN A 13 16.68 -14.22 10.70
N PHE A 14 17.68 -13.69 9.98
CA PHE A 14 18.26 -14.33 8.80
C PHE A 14 18.87 -15.71 9.12
N PHE A 15 19.45 -15.89 10.32
CA PHE A 15 19.97 -17.18 10.75
C PHE A 15 18.85 -18.24 10.84
N ASP A 16 17.69 -17.88 11.42
CA ASP A 16 16.55 -18.77 11.58
C ASP A 16 16.02 -19.23 10.19
N TRP A 17 15.90 -18.32 9.21
CA TRP A 17 15.45 -18.67 7.85
C TRP A 17 16.39 -19.60 7.08
N ARG A 18 17.67 -19.61 7.45
CA ARG A 18 18.68 -20.48 6.83
C ARG A 18 18.82 -21.84 7.53
N THR A 19 18.36 -21.95 8.78
CA THR A 19 18.56 -23.14 9.64
C THR A 19 17.28 -23.90 9.99
N ILE A 20 16.11 -23.25 9.99
CA ILE A 20 14.82 -23.90 10.26
C ILE A 20 14.33 -24.64 9.01
N ALA A 21 14.30 -25.97 9.10
CA ALA A 21 13.80 -26.85 8.05
C ALA A 21 12.35 -26.51 7.65
N GLY A 22 12.06 -26.53 6.35
CA GLY A 22 10.74 -26.21 5.79
C GLY A 22 10.48 -24.71 5.54
N THR A 23 11.42 -23.82 5.90
CA THR A 23 11.33 -22.39 5.59
C THR A 23 11.68 -22.11 4.12
N ILE A 24 10.92 -21.24 3.46
CA ILE A 24 11.31 -20.68 2.16
C ILE A 24 11.95 -19.32 2.35
N PHE A 25 13.12 -19.13 1.73
CA PHE A 25 13.85 -17.88 1.69
C PHE A 25 14.03 -17.43 0.23
N ALA A 26 13.60 -16.21 -0.09
CA ALA A 26 13.87 -15.58 -1.38
C ALA A 26 15.25 -14.91 -1.35
N ASP A 27 16.15 -15.32 -2.24
CA ASP A 27 17.53 -14.85 -2.23
C ASP A 27 17.67 -13.41 -2.71
N LYS A 28 17.87 -12.49 -1.75
CA LYS A 28 18.16 -11.06 -1.99
C LYS A 28 19.65 -10.74 -1.93
N SER A 29 20.54 -11.73 -1.83
CA SER A 29 21.94 -11.51 -1.51
C SER A 29 22.75 -10.84 -2.64
N SER A 30 22.28 -10.86 -3.88
CA SER A 30 22.88 -10.11 -5.00
C SER A 30 22.94 -8.61 -4.76
N TYR A 31 21.98 -8.05 -4.02
CA TYR A 31 21.95 -6.62 -3.72
C TYR A 31 23.10 -6.18 -2.79
N ILE A 32 23.75 -7.09 -2.08
CA ILE A 32 24.97 -6.78 -1.31
C ILE A 32 26.07 -6.31 -2.27
N GLU A 33 26.26 -7.03 -3.39
CA GLU A 33 27.22 -6.65 -4.43
C GLU A 33 26.86 -5.29 -5.06
N ASP A 34 25.58 -5.02 -5.29
CA ASP A 34 25.12 -3.77 -5.91
C ASP A 34 25.24 -2.55 -4.98
N LEU A 35 25.09 -2.74 -3.67
CA LEU A 35 25.38 -1.69 -2.68
C LEU A 35 26.88 -1.38 -2.61
N GLU A 36 27.75 -2.41 -2.58
CA GLU A 36 29.21 -2.22 -2.57
C GLU A 36 29.75 -1.61 -3.88
N LYS A 37 29.18 -1.96 -5.05
CA LYS A 37 29.49 -1.29 -6.33
C LYS A 37 29.17 0.20 -6.33
N GLY A 38 28.11 0.61 -5.60
CA GLY A 38 27.71 2.00 -5.49
C GLY A 38 28.71 2.85 -4.68
N ALA A 39 29.24 2.29 -3.59
CA ALA A 39 30.41 2.80 -2.87
C ALA A 39 30.95 1.71 -1.91
N PRO A 40 32.26 1.37 -1.91
CA PRO A 40 32.79 0.34 -1.01
C PRO A 40 32.61 0.66 0.49
N ASN A 41 32.66 1.95 0.84
CA ASN A 41 32.41 2.49 2.18
C ASN A 41 31.12 3.31 2.17
N TYR A 42 29.99 2.67 1.90
CA TYR A 42 28.71 3.36 1.73
C TYR A 42 28.11 3.87 3.04
N ARG A 43 27.30 4.93 2.91
CA ARG A 43 26.44 5.47 3.96
C ARG A 43 25.05 5.62 3.36
N TYR A 44 24.18 4.65 3.62
CA TYR A 44 22.90 4.53 2.94
C TYR A 44 21.71 4.57 3.89
N VAL A 45 20.66 5.26 3.49
CA VAL A 45 19.33 5.22 4.10
C VAL A 45 18.41 4.46 3.14
N PHE A 46 17.61 3.54 3.67
CA PHE A 46 16.66 2.74 2.93
C PHE A 46 15.24 2.91 3.51
N LEU A 47 14.45 3.73 2.82
CA LEU A 47 13.07 4.07 3.14
C LEU A 47 12.08 3.21 2.31
N ARG A 48 11.35 2.36 3.03
CA ARG A 48 10.16 1.63 2.56
C ARG A 48 9.08 1.65 3.64
N PRO A 49 7.80 1.42 3.28
CA PRO A 49 6.75 1.29 4.27
C PRO A 49 6.96 0.17 5.28
N ARG A 50 6.19 0.20 6.36
CA ARG A 50 6.24 -0.81 7.42
C ARG A 50 5.93 -2.20 6.83
N ARG A 51 6.54 -3.25 7.42
CA ARG A 51 6.40 -4.67 7.01
C ARG A 51 6.94 -5.04 5.62
N PHE A 52 7.61 -4.15 4.88
CA PHE A 52 8.24 -4.47 3.57
C PHE A 52 9.46 -5.43 3.63
N GLY A 53 9.93 -5.83 4.81
CA GLY A 53 11.11 -6.69 4.97
C GLY A 53 12.45 -5.94 5.08
N LYS A 54 12.45 -4.62 5.35
CA LYS A 54 13.68 -3.83 5.55
C LYS A 54 14.64 -4.46 6.57
N SER A 55 14.12 -4.79 7.75
CA SER A 55 14.85 -5.40 8.87
C SER A 55 15.41 -6.79 8.52
N ALA A 56 14.73 -7.51 7.62
CA ALA A 56 15.19 -8.80 7.11
C ALA A 56 16.46 -8.65 6.27
N PHE A 57 16.45 -7.69 5.34
CA PHE A 57 17.61 -7.36 4.53
C PHE A 57 18.78 -6.84 5.38
N LEU A 58 18.51 -5.95 6.35
CA LEU A 58 19.52 -5.47 7.30
C LEU A 58 20.14 -6.62 8.12
N ASN A 59 19.36 -7.60 8.57
CA ASN A 59 19.89 -8.76 9.28
C ASN A 59 20.76 -9.67 8.39
N MET A 60 20.47 -9.76 7.09
CA MET A 60 21.34 -10.45 6.13
C MET A 60 22.67 -9.70 5.93
N LEU A 61 22.67 -8.36 5.84
CA LEU A 61 23.90 -7.55 5.82
C LEU A 61 24.72 -7.77 7.09
N CYS A 62 24.09 -7.72 8.27
CA CYS A 62 24.73 -8.03 9.54
C CYS A 62 25.40 -9.42 9.53
N ALA A 63 24.74 -10.46 9.02
CA ALA A 63 25.32 -11.80 8.96
C ALA A 63 26.46 -11.93 7.93
N TYR A 64 26.43 -11.14 6.85
CA TYR A 64 27.41 -11.19 5.77
C TYR A 64 28.74 -10.51 6.11
N TYR A 65 28.68 -9.35 6.77
CA TYR A 65 29.86 -8.56 7.12
C TYR A 65 30.57 -9.02 8.42
N ASP A 66 29.85 -9.69 9.31
CA ASP A 66 30.32 -10.11 10.64
C ASP A 66 31.48 -11.13 10.57
N ILE A 67 32.64 -10.76 11.12
CA ILE A 67 33.80 -11.65 11.27
C ILE A 67 33.46 -12.98 11.95
N HIS A 68 32.54 -12.99 12.91
CA HIS A 68 32.14 -14.19 13.67
C HIS A 68 31.18 -15.11 12.91
N LYS A 69 30.92 -14.82 11.63
CA LYS A 69 30.17 -15.70 10.71
C LYS A 69 31.06 -16.39 9.68
N ALA A 70 32.37 -16.14 9.68
CA ALA A 70 33.29 -16.74 8.71
C ALA A 70 33.28 -18.28 8.73
N ASN A 71 33.18 -18.89 9.92
CA ASN A 71 33.16 -20.35 10.10
C ASN A 71 31.85 -21.04 9.67
N ILE A 72 30.74 -20.29 9.58
CA ILE A 72 29.42 -20.76 9.15
C ILE A 72 28.94 -20.06 7.88
N PHE A 73 29.86 -19.44 7.14
CA PHE A 73 29.52 -18.66 5.95
C PHE A 73 28.88 -19.54 4.87
N ASP A 74 29.41 -20.74 4.64
CA ASP A 74 28.91 -21.62 3.58
C ASP A 74 27.51 -22.19 3.92
N ASP A 75 27.20 -22.43 5.20
CA ASP A 75 25.85 -22.81 5.65
C ASP A 75 24.85 -21.67 5.39
N LEU A 76 25.23 -20.43 5.75
CA LEU A 76 24.35 -19.26 5.63
C LEU A 76 24.20 -18.78 4.18
N PHE A 77 25.29 -18.74 3.41
CA PHE A 77 25.36 -18.07 2.12
C PHE A 77 25.74 -18.98 0.94
N GLY A 78 26.38 -20.14 1.14
CA GLY A 78 26.93 -20.98 0.06
C GLY A 78 25.94 -21.32 -1.08
N PRO A 79 24.67 -21.64 -0.82
CA PRO A 79 23.66 -21.84 -1.86
C PRO A 79 23.21 -20.56 -2.58
N LEU A 80 23.37 -19.40 -1.92
CA LEU A 80 22.91 -18.08 -2.38
C LEU A 80 23.88 -17.45 -3.39
N TYR A 81 23.44 -16.41 -4.09
CA TYR A 81 24.25 -15.65 -5.04
C TYR A 81 25.56 -15.15 -4.41
N ILE A 82 25.48 -14.49 -3.25
CA ILE A 82 26.67 -13.88 -2.63
C ILE A 82 27.65 -14.92 -2.04
N GLY A 83 27.19 -16.14 -1.73
CA GLY A 83 28.10 -17.22 -1.33
C GLY A 83 28.90 -17.78 -2.50
N LYS A 84 28.27 -17.84 -3.68
CA LYS A 84 28.93 -18.21 -4.94
C LYS A 84 29.82 -17.11 -5.50
N LYS A 85 29.55 -15.86 -5.15
CA LYS A 85 30.28 -14.67 -5.62
C LYS A 85 30.50 -13.65 -4.49
N PRO A 86 31.33 -13.98 -3.49
CA PRO A 86 31.58 -13.09 -2.36
C PRO A 86 32.38 -11.84 -2.77
N THR A 87 32.05 -10.72 -2.15
CA THR A 87 32.79 -9.46 -2.21
C THR A 87 34.01 -9.48 -1.29
N ALA A 88 34.92 -8.53 -1.46
CA ALA A 88 36.08 -8.35 -0.58
C ALA A 88 35.70 -7.97 0.87
N SER A 89 34.46 -7.51 1.11
CA SER A 89 33.93 -7.17 2.44
C SER A 89 33.34 -8.38 3.20
N LYS A 90 33.36 -9.58 2.62
CA LYS A 90 32.86 -10.82 3.26
C LYS A 90 33.53 -11.04 4.62
N ASN A 91 32.74 -11.07 5.69
CA ASN A 91 33.21 -11.36 7.06
C ASN A 91 34.44 -10.52 7.49
N THR A 92 34.55 -9.24 7.09
CA THR A 92 35.71 -8.38 7.40
C THR A 92 35.46 -7.33 8.49
N HIS A 93 34.23 -7.24 9.03
CA HIS A 93 33.85 -6.15 9.92
C HIS A 93 33.26 -6.66 11.24
N LEU A 94 33.46 -5.88 12.31
CA LEU A 94 32.63 -5.98 13.50
C LEU A 94 31.24 -5.43 13.17
N VAL A 95 30.18 -6.07 13.65
CA VAL A 95 28.80 -5.63 13.39
C VAL A 95 28.17 -5.06 14.66
N LEU A 96 27.70 -3.81 14.56
CA LEU A 96 26.98 -3.07 15.60
C LEU A 96 25.59 -2.70 15.06
N LYS A 97 24.53 -3.30 15.59
CA LYS A 97 23.15 -3.07 15.15
C LYS A 97 22.31 -2.40 16.24
N PHE A 98 21.63 -1.32 15.88
CA PHE A 98 20.61 -0.65 16.69
C PHE A 98 19.21 -0.86 16.08
N ASN A 99 18.18 -0.75 16.91
CA ASN A 99 16.76 -0.69 16.53
C ASN A 99 16.11 0.40 17.39
N LEU A 100 15.90 1.59 16.83
CA LEU A 100 15.49 2.75 17.64
C LEU A 100 14.02 2.69 18.08
N LEU A 101 13.23 1.75 17.55
CA LEU A 101 11.89 1.43 18.06
C LEU A 101 11.93 0.93 19.53
N SER A 102 13.07 0.41 19.99
CA SER A 102 13.27 -0.08 21.37
C SER A 102 13.39 1.05 22.41
N ILE A 103 13.48 2.32 21.99
CA ILE A 103 13.63 3.47 22.87
C ILE A 103 12.26 4.12 23.11
N SER A 104 11.85 4.20 24.37
CA SER A 104 10.59 4.83 24.75
C SER A 104 10.68 6.36 24.67
N VAL A 105 9.71 6.96 23.99
CA VAL A 105 9.62 8.42 23.76
C VAL A 105 8.31 9.03 24.25
N SER A 106 7.36 8.22 24.71
CA SER A 106 6.03 8.66 25.17
C SER A 106 6.02 9.23 26.60
N GLY A 107 7.08 8.99 27.38
CA GLY A 107 7.23 9.43 28.76
C GLY A 107 7.69 10.88 28.94
N SER A 108 8.30 11.18 30.09
CA SER A 108 9.03 12.44 30.31
C SER A 108 10.34 12.50 29.50
N VAL A 109 10.94 13.69 29.40
CA VAL A 109 12.25 13.86 28.73
C VAL A 109 13.36 13.07 29.45
N ASP A 110 13.28 12.92 30.76
CA ASP A 110 14.27 12.16 31.53
C ASP A 110 14.03 10.65 31.47
N GLU A 111 12.78 10.19 31.40
CA GLU A 111 12.47 8.79 31.05
C GLU A 111 12.99 8.41 29.66
N MET A 112 12.86 9.31 28.68
CA MET A 112 13.41 9.12 27.34
C MET A 112 14.95 9.02 27.35
N LYS A 113 15.64 9.90 28.09
CA LYS A 113 17.10 9.83 28.26
C LYS A 113 17.53 8.53 28.93
N THR A 114 16.79 8.08 29.95
CA THR A 114 17.05 6.81 30.64
C THR A 114 16.88 5.64 29.68
N SER A 115 15.74 5.55 28.98
CA SER A 115 15.47 4.51 27.99
C SER A 115 16.50 4.49 26.85
N PHE A 116 16.97 5.67 26.41
CA PHE A 116 18.08 5.80 25.45
C PHE A 116 19.39 5.27 26.03
N ASN A 117 19.77 5.69 27.23
CA ASN A 117 21.01 5.28 27.88
C ASN A 117 21.05 3.78 28.12
N ASP A 118 19.99 3.20 28.67
CA ASP A 118 19.88 1.78 28.97
C ASP A 118 19.98 0.95 27.67
N TYR A 119 19.13 1.25 26.68
CA TYR A 119 19.10 0.50 25.43
C TYR A 119 20.43 0.54 24.66
N ILE A 120 21.02 1.72 24.50
CA ILE A 120 22.27 1.86 23.75
C ILE A 120 23.43 1.23 24.52
N ASN A 121 23.49 1.38 25.85
CA ASN A 121 24.51 0.70 26.66
C ASN A 121 24.36 -0.82 26.60
N ASP A 122 23.15 -1.38 26.60
CA ASP A 122 22.93 -2.82 26.47
C ASP A 122 23.39 -3.38 25.12
N VAL A 123 23.15 -2.65 24.03
CA VAL A 123 23.70 -3.01 22.69
C VAL A 123 25.23 -2.99 22.72
N LEU A 124 25.84 -1.99 23.37
CA LEU A 124 27.30 -1.88 23.47
C LEU A 124 27.91 -2.96 24.38
N ARG A 125 27.27 -3.30 25.50
CA ARG A 125 27.66 -4.42 26.38
C ARG A 125 27.66 -5.74 25.61
N GLN A 126 26.63 -6.00 24.81
CA GLN A 126 26.57 -7.18 23.93
C GLN A 126 27.65 -7.15 22.86
N PHE A 127 27.94 -5.99 22.25
CA PHE A 127 29.02 -5.82 21.28
C PHE A 127 30.41 -6.13 21.89
N LEU A 128 30.73 -5.53 23.05
CA LEU A 128 32.00 -5.76 23.75
C LEU A 128 32.17 -7.22 24.19
N LYS A 129 31.11 -7.84 24.71
CA LYS A 129 31.11 -9.26 25.06
C LYS A 129 31.34 -10.15 23.85
N LYS A 130 30.71 -9.82 22.71
CA LYS A 130 30.82 -10.60 21.48
C LYS A 130 32.24 -10.55 20.91
N TYR A 131 32.79 -9.36 20.67
CA TYR A 131 34.10 -9.18 20.02
C TYR A 131 35.24 -8.96 21.02
N SER A 132 35.15 -9.58 22.20
CA SER A 132 36.11 -9.32 23.29
C SER A 132 37.55 -9.67 22.88
N SER A 133 37.76 -10.76 22.15
CA SER A 133 39.05 -11.18 21.60
C SER A 133 39.67 -10.15 20.66
N GLU A 134 38.88 -9.60 19.75
CA GLU A 134 39.30 -8.66 18.70
C GLU A 134 39.51 -7.24 19.22
N LEU A 135 39.04 -6.96 20.43
CA LEU A 135 39.16 -5.69 21.15
C LEU A 135 40.10 -5.80 22.36
N GLY A 136 40.88 -6.88 22.46
CA GLY A 136 41.91 -7.06 23.51
C GLY A 136 41.38 -7.30 24.91
N TYR A 137 40.22 -7.93 25.05
CA TYR A 137 39.50 -8.21 26.30
C TYR A 137 39.25 -6.94 27.14
N PRO A 138 38.50 -5.97 26.59
CA PRO A 138 38.33 -4.65 27.22
C PRO A 138 37.53 -4.75 28.52
N GLU A 139 37.96 -4.03 29.55
CA GLU A 139 37.16 -3.87 30.77
C GLU A 139 35.92 -3.01 30.51
N GLU A 140 34.75 -3.58 30.73
CA GLU A 140 33.46 -2.94 30.50
C GLU A 140 33.31 -1.59 31.23
N SER A 141 33.80 -1.50 32.47
CA SER A 141 33.82 -0.29 33.31
C SER A 141 34.55 0.90 32.70
N THR A 142 35.56 0.65 31.86
CA THR A 142 36.33 1.69 31.17
C THR A 142 35.57 2.23 29.94
N THR A 143 34.82 1.36 29.27
CA THR A 143 34.16 1.67 27.99
C THR A 143 32.71 2.13 28.17
N ILE A 144 31.94 1.55 29.09
CA ILE A 144 30.52 1.83 29.29
C ILE A 144 30.31 2.86 30.41
N ASN A 145 29.68 3.98 30.08
CA ASN A 145 29.16 4.94 31.02
C ASN A 145 27.62 4.79 31.14
N ASN A 146 27.16 4.23 32.26
CA ASN A 146 25.73 4.01 32.51
C ASN A 146 24.87 5.29 32.40
N PHE A 147 25.44 6.47 32.67
CA PHE A 147 24.74 7.74 32.63
C PHE A 147 24.87 8.47 31.28
N SER A 148 25.70 7.97 30.35
CA SER A 148 25.90 8.59 29.05
C SER A 148 26.31 7.56 27.99
N ALA A 149 25.30 6.96 27.35
CA ALA A 149 25.50 6.10 26.19
C ALA A 149 26.22 6.82 25.03
N SER A 150 26.05 8.14 24.90
CA SER A 150 26.79 8.99 23.95
C SER A 150 28.31 8.95 24.19
N GLN A 151 28.76 8.82 25.45
CA GLN A 151 30.17 8.58 25.75
C GLN A 151 30.55 7.12 25.53
N SER A 152 29.71 6.17 25.92
CA SER A 152 29.95 4.73 25.71
C SER A 152 30.17 4.39 24.24
N LEU A 153 29.36 4.96 23.35
CA LEU A 153 29.47 4.76 21.91
C LEU A 153 30.79 5.35 21.37
N ARG A 154 31.16 6.58 21.75
CA ARG A 154 32.45 7.18 21.37
C ARG A 154 33.64 6.33 21.86
N ARG A 155 33.64 5.90 23.13
CA ARG A 155 34.69 5.05 23.69
C ARG A 155 34.79 3.72 22.95
N THR A 156 33.66 3.12 22.60
CA THR A 156 33.61 1.88 21.80
C THR A 156 34.21 2.09 20.41
N LEU A 157 33.88 3.18 19.70
CA LEU A 157 34.47 3.47 18.39
C LEU A 157 35.99 3.72 18.48
N SER A 158 36.46 4.45 19.50
CA SER A 158 37.90 4.67 19.73
C SER A 158 38.64 3.38 20.07
N LEU A 159 38.04 2.49 20.87
CA LEU A 159 38.59 1.18 21.20
C LEU A 159 38.76 0.32 19.94
N VAL A 160 37.72 0.25 19.10
CA VAL A 160 37.77 -0.50 17.83
C VAL A 160 38.86 0.04 16.91
N GLY A 161 39.00 1.37 16.79
CA GLY A 161 40.08 2.01 16.03
C GLY A 161 41.47 1.70 16.58
N THR A 162 41.63 1.68 17.90
CA THR A 162 42.89 1.34 18.58
C THR A 162 43.37 -0.08 18.24
N TRP A 163 42.44 -1.02 18.04
CA TRP A 163 42.73 -2.40 17.64
C TRP A 163 42.78 -2.61 16.11
N GLY A 164 42.77 -1.53 15.32
CA GLY A 164 42.83 -1.58 13.85
C GLY A 164 41.61 -2.26 13.20
N GLN A 165 40.51 -2.39 13.94
CA GLN A 165 39.29 -3.06 13.50
C GLN A 165 38.37 -2.07 12.76
N SER A 166 37.43 -2.60 11.97
CA SER A 166 36.45 -1.80 11.22
C SER A 166 35.02 -2.27 11.47
N ILE A 167 34.04 -1.36 11.39
CA ILE A 167 32.64 -1.63 11.76
C ILE A 167 31.69 -1.48 10.57
N PHE A 168 30.76 -2.42 10.45
CA PHE A 168 29.47 -2.22 9.79
C PHE A 168 28.44 -1.82 10.85
N VAL A 169 27.86 -0.62 10.71
CA VAL A 169 26.83 -0.11 11.62
C VAL A 169 25.46 -0.16 10.93
N GLY A 170 24.52 -0.86 11.55
CA GLY A 170 23.12 -0.96 11.12
C GLY A 170 22.19 -0.21 12.07
N VAL A 171 21.25 0.58 11.56
CA VAL A 171 20.22 1.26 12.37
C VAL A 171 18.84 0.96 11.81
N ASP A 172 18.06 0.17 12.55
CA ASP A 172 16.68 -0.19 12.20
C ASP A 172 15.68 0.81 12.79
N GLU A 173 14.58 1.04 12.06
CA GLU A 173 13.52 2.01 12.36
C GLU A 173 14.06 3.35 12.89
N TYR A 174 15.04 3.94 12.17
CA TYR A 174 15.80 5.11 12.66
C TYR A 174 14.93 6.33 12.97
N ASP A 175 13.76 6.46 12.33
CA ASP A 175 12.81 7.57 12.49
C ASP A 175 11.65 7.26 13.45
N ALA A 176 11.61 6.06 14.06
CA ALA A 176 10.61 5.70 15.06
C ALA A 176 10.54 6.66 16.28
N PRO A 177 11.64 7.19 16.85
CA PRO A 177 11.56 8.10 17.99
C PRO A 177 10.71 9.36 17.75
N ALA A 178 10.80 9.94 16.55
CA ALA A 178 10.00 11.09 16.18
C ALA A 178 8.61 10.71 15.64
N ASN A 179 8.48 9.65 14.83
CA ASN A 179 7.18 9.16 14.35
C ASN A 179 6.24 8.81 15.50
N ASN A 180 6.75 8.08 16.50
CA ASN A 180 5.97 7.67 17.66
C ASN A 180 5.59 8.85 18.56
N SER A 181 6.21 10.02 18.39
CA SER A 181 5.87 11.25 19.12
C SER A 181 4.94 12.16 18.31
N ALA A 182 5.12 12.20 16.98
CA ALA A 182 4.28 12.98 16.06
C ALA A 182 2.89 12.35 15.86
N PHE A 183 2.77 11.02 15.93
CA PHE A 183 1.55 10.28 15.59
C PHE A 183 0.94 9.48 16.76
N ALA A 184 1.47 9.60 17.98
CA ALA A 184 0.81 9.11 19.18
C ALA A 184 -0.31 10.07 19.64
N GLY A 185 -1.39 10.13 18.87
CA GLY A 185 -2.58 10.90 19.20
C GLY A 185 -3.73 10.58 18.25
N GLY A 186 -4.81 10.00 18.79
CA GLY A 186 -6.03 9.77 18.01
C GLY A 186 -6.79 11.08 17.79
N ASN A 187 -7.01 11.44 16.52
CA ASN A 187 -7.84 12.54 16.01
C ASN A 187 -7.64 13.97 16.56
N THR A 188 -6.82 14.20 17.58
CA THR A 188 -6.38 15.54 17.97
C THR A 188 -5.25 15.99 17.05
N GLY A 189 -5.48 17.06 16.29
CA GLY A 189 -4.53 17.54 15.29
C GLY A 189 -3.15 17.90 15.85
N LEU A 190 -2.16 17.89 14.94
CA LEU A 190 -0.77 18.27 15.18
C LEU A 190 -0.66 19.68 15.80
N GLY A 191 -0.62 19.76 17.14
CA GLY A 191 -0.54 21.02 17.91
C GLY A 191 0.89 21.45 18.25
N SER A 192 1.07 22.70 18.70
CA SER A 192 2.39 23.28 19.01
C SER A 192 3.20 22.51 20.07
N TYR A 193 2.52 21.90 21.06
CA TYR A 193 3.18 21.04 22.03
C TYR A 193 3.87 19.81 21.39
N ILE A 194 3.30 19.28 20.30
CA ILE A 194 3.87 18.13 19.57
C ILE A 194 5.09 18.61 18.75
N LEU A 195 5.04 19.81 18.17
CA LEU A 195 6.19 20.47 17.51
C LEU A 195 7.40 20.52 18.44
N ASP A 196 7.25 21.17 19.60
CA ASP A 196 8.35 21.40 20.55
C ASP A 196 8.96 20.08 21.04
N ARG A 197 8.10 19.08 21.28
CA ARG A 197 8.51 17.74 21.71
C ARG A 197 9.26 16.98 20.62
N VAL A 198 8.81 17.04 19.36
CA VAL A 198 9.50 16.38 18.23
C VAL A 198 10.84 17.05 17.95
N GLN A 199 10.91 18.38 17.97
CA GLN A 199 12.18 19.12 17.82
C GLN A 199 13.19 18.80 18.93
N LEU A 200 12.72 18.65 20.17
CA LEU A 200 13.55 18.21 21.30
C LEU A 200 14.13 16.81 21.06
N ILE A 201 13.31 15.88 20.53
CA ILE A 201 13.74 14.51 20.19
C ILE A 201 14.75 14.53 19.04
N GLU A 202 14.50 15.29 17.98
CA GLU A 202 15.43 15.48 16.86
C GLU A 202 16.79 15.99 17.34
N SER A 203 16.79 17.07 18.14
CA SER A 203 18.02 17.64 18.70
C SER A 203 18.76 16.65 19.60
N PHE A 204 18.02 15.94 20.48
CA PHE A 204 18.61 14.94 21.36
C PHE A 204 19.29 13.81 20.59
N PHE A 205 18.60 13.17 19.64
CA PHE A 205 19.15 12.06 18.86
C PHE A 205 20.25 12.50 17.89
N LYS A 206 20.16 13.70 17.32
CA LYS A 206 21.22 14.31 16.51
C LYS A 206 22.54 14.36 17.28
N ASP A 207 22.53 14.95 18.48
CA ASP A 207 23.74 15.27 19.22
C ASP A 207 24.25 14.08 20.07
N ASN A 208 23.36 13.20 20.54
CA ASN A 208 23.69 12.06 21.41
C ASN A 208 23.84 10.73 20.69
N PHE A 209 23.28 10.58 19.49
CA PHE A 209 23.39 9.35 18.70
C PHE A 209 24.06 9.63 17.35
N PHE A 210 23.37 10.29 16.42
CA PHE A 210 23.77 10.32 15.01
C PHE A 210 25.08 11.08 14.72
N ALA A 211 25.44 12.07 15.53
CA ALA A 211 26.75 12.73 15.43
C ALA A 211 27.92 11.73 15.55
N ILE A 212 27.79 10.69 16.38
CA ILE A 212 28.90 9.81 16.74
C ILE A 212 29.25 8.83 15.60
N PRO A 213 28.29 8.14 14.92
CA PRO A 213 28.58 7.41 13.70
C PRO A 213 29.12 8.29 12.56
N LYS A 214 28.75 9.59 12.51
CA LYS A 214 29.35 10.54 11.56
C LYS A 214 30.82 10.79 11.87
N GLU A 215 31.15 11.07 13.13
CA GLU A 215 32.54 11.20 13.60
C GLU A 215 33.34 9.94 13.22
N GLY A 216 32.83 8.74 13.52
CA GLY A 216 33.48 7.46 13.19
C GLY A 216 33.60 7.15 11.69
N CYS A 217 32.84 7.86 10.86
CA CYS A 217 32.94 7.82 9.39
C CYS A 217 33.97 8.80 8.81
N SER A 218 34.46 9.78 9.59
CA SER A 218 35.28 10.90 9.11
C SER A 218 36.36 11.30 10.13
N THR A 219 37.22 10.32 10.46
CA THR A 219 38.32 10.42 11.46
C THR A 219 37.86 10.70 12.90
N LEU A 220 37.46 9.64 13.61
CA LEU A 220 37.67 9.56 15.06
C LEU A 220 39.08 9.01 15.28
N SER A 221 39.91 9.74 16.04
CA SER A 221 41.29 9.39 16.43
C SER A 221 42.34 9.36 15.31
N ASP A 222 43.61 9.23 15.72
CA ASP A 222 44.80 9.08 14.87
C ASP A 222 44.76 7.83 13.96
N TYR A 223 43.77 6.95 14.15
CA TYR A 223 43.61 5.66 13.45
C TYR A 223 42.69 5.72 12.22
N GLY A 224 42.07 6.87 11.91
CA GLY A 224 41.30 7.07 10.68
C GLY A 224 39.80 6.80 10.79
N ALA A 225 39.17 6.31 9.71
CA ALA A 225 37.73 6.03 9.69
C ALA A 225 37.45 4.59 10.14
N VAL A 226 36.79 4.45 11.29
CA VAL A 226 36.50 3.15 11.94
C VAL A 226 35.21 2.52 11.39
N ILE A 227 34.22 3.33 11.02
CA ILE A 227 32.98 2.84 10.41
C ILE A 227 33.18 2.78 8.90
N SER A 228 33.33 1.56 8.37
CA SER A 228 33.46 1.31 6.92
C SER A 228 32.12 1.50 6.22
N LYS A 229 31.02 0.97 6.80
CA LYS A 229 29.70 0.94 6.17
C LYS A 229 28.61 1.31 7.17
N TYR A 230 27.67 2.15 6.74
CA TYR A 230 26.52 2.58 7.53
C TYR A 230 25.24 2.35 6.74
N PHE A 231 24.29 1.58 7.30
CA PHE A 231 23.00 1.29 6.66
C PHE A 231 21.85 1.55 7.63
N LEU A 232 20.97 2.48 7.28
CA LEU A 232 19.79 2.79 8.05
C LEU A 232 18.56 2.27 7.32
N THR A 233 17.69 1.56 8.04
CA THR A 233 16.35 1.23 7.58
C THR A 233 15.34 2.07 8.32
N GLY A 234 14.37 2.58 7.59
CA GLY A 234 13.35 3.41 8.19
C GLY A 234 12.22 3.67 7.24
N VAL A 235 11.54 4.76 7.55
CA VAL A 235 10.20 5.02 7.11
C VAL A 235 10.21 6.41 6.46
N THR A 236 9.91 7.50 7.16
CA THR A 236 9.93 8.84 6.56
C THR A 236 11.34 9.45 6.51
N PRO A 237 11.65 10.33 5.54
CA PRO A 237 12.85 11.18 5.61
C PRO A 237 12.68 12.36 6.59
N ALA A 238 11.52 12.52 7.24
CA ALA A 238 11.20 13.66 8.11
C ALA A 238 12.25 13.89 9.20
N PHE A 239 12.68 12.81 9.85
CA PHE A 239 13.67 12.83 10.94
C PHE A 239 15.10 13.11 10.47
N ARG A 240 15.36 12.99 9.16
CA ARG A 240 16.69 13.20 8.58
C ARG A 240 16.96 14.68 8.36
N ALA A 241 15.96 15.50 8.02
CA ALA A 241 16.16 16.89 7.65
C ALA A 241 16.82 17.74 8.76
N GLY A 242 16.49 17.50 10.03
CA GLY A 242 17.13 18.16 11.18
C GLY A 242 18.54 17.64 11.53
N ILE A 243 18.97 16.52 10.94
CA ILE A 243 20.11 15.72 11.40
C ILE A 243 21.18 15.62 10.30
N SER A 244 22.16 16.53 10.30
CA SER A 244 23.27 16.56 9.32
C SER A 244 24.00 15.22 9.07
N PRO A 245 24.25 14.35 10.07
CA PRO A 245 24.70 12.98 9.83
C PRO A 245 23.88 12.17 8.83
N LEU A 246 22.56 12.36 8.84
CA LEU A 246 21.60 11.64 8.01
C LEU A 246 21.44 12.28 6.63
N THR A 247 21.51 13.61 6.52
CA THR A 247 21.50 14.29 5.22
C THR A 247 22.74 13.98 4.38
N ALA A 248 23.87 13.65 5.02
CA ALA A 248 25.09 13.21 4.35
C ALA A 248 25.05 11.75 3.84
N ALA A 249 24.07 10.94 4.26
CA ALA A 249 23.90 9.59 3.75
C ALA A 249 23.11 9.62 2.42
N ALA A 250 23.45 8.76 1.46
CA ALA A 250 22.68 8.66 0.24
C ALA A 250 21.43 7.81 0.47
N ILE A 251 20.30 8.33 0.01
CA ILE A 251 19.00 7.66 0.02
C ILE A 251 18.98 6.76 -1.25
N VAL A 252 18.64 5.46 -1.12
CA VAL A 252 18.88 4.45 -2.20
C VAL A 252 17.70 3.60 -2.66
N SER A 253 16.60 3.58 -1.92
CA SER A 253 15.33 2.92 -2.30
C SER A 253 14.61 3.56 -3.50
N ASN A 254 15.01 4.76 -3.94
CA ASN A 254 14.61 5.37 -5.21
C ASN A 254 15.29 4.69 -6.43
N LYS A 255 16.35 3.89 -6.23
CA LYS A 255 17.12 3.29 -7.33
C LYS A 255 16.33 2.12 -7.89
N ARG A 256 16.01 2.19 -9.19
CA ARG A 256 15.28 1.13 -9.91
C ARG A 256 15.97 -0.24 -9.82
N SER A 257 17.31 -0.27 -9.77
CA SER A 257 18.08 -1.51 -9.56
C SER A 257 17.76 -2.18 -8.23
N LEU A 258 17.48 -1.40 -7.17
CA LEU A 258 17.21 -1.90 -5.81
C LEU A 258 15.71 -2.10 -5.52
N HIS A 259 14.83 -2.11 -6.54
CA HIS A 259 13.39 -2.31 -6.32
C HIS A 259 13.05 -3.64 -5.65
N GLY A 260 13.72 -4.74 -6.07
CA GLY A 260 13.48 -6.09 -5.56
C GLY A 260 14.23 -6.44 -4.27
N ILE A 261 14.94 -5.49 -3.63
CA ILE A 261 15.78 -5.71 -2.43
C ILE A 261 14.98 -6.15 -1.20
N CYS A 262 13.68 -5.87 -1.19
CA CYS A 262 12.73 -6.12 -0.11
C CYS A 262 11.38 -6.49 -0.72
N GLY A 263 10.60 -7.32 -0.01
CA GLY A 263 9.36 -7.92 -0.54
C GLY A 263 9.60 -9.02 -1.59
N PHE A 264 8.51 -9.61 -2.06
CA PHE A 264 8.53 -10.64 -3.10
C PHE A 264 8.13 -10.05 -4.46
N THR A 265 8.92 -10.38 -5.49
CA THR A 265 8.57 -10.18 -6.90
C THR A 265 7.52 -11.21 -7.33
N GLU A 266 6.78 -10.94 -8.41
CA GLU A 266 5.80 -11.92 -8.92
C GLU A 266 6.44 -13.27 -9.28
N SER A 267 7.67 -13.26 -9.82
CA SER A 267 8.44 -14.48 -10.08
C SER A 267 8.75 -15.29 -8.81
N GLU A 268 9.04 -14.63 -7.70
CA GLU A 268 9.27 -15.29 -6.40
C GLU A 268 7.96 -15.80 -5.80
N VAL A 269 6.86 -15.04 -5.90
CA VAL A 269 5.52 -15.51 -5.49
C VAL A 269 5.11 -16.75 -6.30
N ARG A 270 5.29 -16.75 -7.63
CA ARG A 270 5.05 -17.90 -8.50
C ARG A 270 5.91 -19.10 -8.10
N ALA A 271 7.20 -18.89 -7.82
CA ALA A 271 8.07 -19.95 -7.32
C ALA A 271 7.59 -20.52 -5.97
N ILE A 272 7.17 -19.67 -5.03
CA ILE A 272 6.60 -20.09 -3.74
C ILE A 272 5.33 -20.91 -3.96
N VAL A 273 4.39 -20.45 -4.79
CA VAL A 273 3.14 -21.19 -5.07
C VAL A 273 3.42 -22.55 -5.73
N ARG A 274 4.31 -22.61 -6.72
CA ARG A 274 4.71 -23.88 -7.37
C ARG A 274 5.38 -24.85 -6.40
N LEU A 275 6.34 -24.39 -5.59
CA LEU A 275 7.17 -25.25 -4.73
C LEU A 275 6.47 -25.65 -3.42
N TYR A 276 5.73 -24.71 -2.81
CA TYR A 276 5.11 -24.90 -1.51
C TYR A 276 3.68 -25.44 -1.60
N LEU A 277 2.84 -24.82 -2.44
CA LEU A 277 1.44 -25.22 -2.62
C LEU A 277 1.27 -26.32 -3.68
N ARG A 278 2.35 -26.67 -4.41
CA ARG A 278 2.40 -27.73 -5.43
C ARG A 278 1.40 -27.53 -6.58
N MET A 279 1.03 -26.28 -6.84
CA MET A 279 0.17 -25.88 -7.95
C MET A 279 1.00 -25.70 -9.22
N ASN A 280 0.48 -26.12 -10.38
CA ASN A 280 1.03 -25.69 -11.66
C ASN A 280 0.67 -24.22 -11.92
N ASP A 281 1.20 -23.61 -13.00
CA ASP A 281 0.94 -22.19 -13.29
C ASP A 281 -0.55 -21.87 -13.51
N GLN A 282 -1.28 -22.75 -14.17
CA GLN A 282 -2.69 -22.55 -14.51
C GLN A 282 -3.57 -22.55 -13.24
N ASP A 283 -3.30 -23.47 -12.31
CA ASP A 283 -3.96 -23.53 -11.00
C ASP A 283 -3.50 -22.39 -10.07
N ALA A 284 -2.28 -21.88 -10.26
CA ALA A 284 -1.70 -20.78 -9.49
C ALA A 284 -2.24 -19.40 -9.92
N GLU A 285 -2.63 -19.19 -11.18
CA GLU A 285 -3.06 -17.87 -11.68
C GLU A 285 -4.14 -17.18 -10.81
N PRO A 286 -5.20 -17.84 -10.31
CA PRO A 286 -6.18 -17.17 -9.45
C PRO A 286 -5.58 -16.62 -8.15
N LEU A 287 -4.66 -17.37 -7.53
CA LEU A 287 -3.97 -16.96 -6.31
C LEU A 287 -2.98 -15.84 -6.60
N VAL A 288 -2.17 -15.98 -7.66
CA VAL A 288 -1.21 -14.95 -8.07
C VAL A 288 -1.92 -13.66 -8.51
N HIS A 289 -3.06 -13.76 -9.19
CA HIS A 289 -3.92 -12.63 -9.52
C HIS A 289 -4.46 -11.94 -8.26
N SER A 290 -4.99 -12.70 -7.31
CA SER A 290 -5.47 -12.16 -6.02
C SER A 290 -4.33 -11.47 -5.24
N MET A 291 -3.15 -12.09 -5.16
CA MET A 291 -1.97 -11.50 -4.52
C MET A 291 -1.48 -10.25 -5.25
N ARG A 292 -1.55 -10.23 -6.59
CA ARG A 292 -1.23 -9.05 -7.42
C ARG A 292 -2.19 -7.90 -7.11
N LYS A 293 -3.49 -8.17 -7.02
CA LYS A 293 -4.54 -7.17 -6.74
C LYS A 293 -4.47 -6.62 -5.31
N LEU A 294 -4.21 -7.49 -4.33
CA LEU A 294 -4.21 -7.15 -2.90
C LEU A 294 -2.90 -6.55 -2.37
N TYR A 295 -1.74 -6.97 -2.88
CA TYR A 295 -0.44 -6.64 -2.26
C TYR A 295 0.62 -6.06 -3.21
N ASN A 296 0.52 -6.28 -4.52
CA ASN A 296 1.52 -5.79 -5.48
C ASN A 296 1.23 -4.32 -5.87
N GLY A 297 1.80 -3.86 -6.99
CA GLY A 297 1.53 -2.54 -7.56
C GLY A 297 2.42 -1.42 -7.05
N TYR A 298 3.29 -1.67 -6.06
CA TYR A 298 4.24 -0.68 -5.57
C TYR A 298 5.39 -0.40 -6.56
N TYR A 299 5.64 0.87 -6.82
CA TYR A 299 6.73 1.38 -7.63
C TYR A 299 7.30 2.66 -6.98
N PHE A 300 8.62 2.68 -6.75
CA PHE A 300 9.27 3.68 -5.89
C PHE A 300 10.41 4.46 -6.56
N ALA A 301 10.71 4.21 -7.83
CA ALA A 301 11.70 4.98 -8.59
C ALA A 301 10.99 6.00 -9.47
N ILE A 302 11.33 7.27 -9.31
CA ILE A 302 11.08 8.27 -10.35
C ILE A 302 12.31 8.24 -11.29
N SER A 303 12.19 8.82 -12.48
CA SER A 303 13.37 9.37 -13.17
C SER A 303 13.84 10.63 -12.44
N GLY A 304 14.31 10.45 -11.19
CA GLY A 304 14.61 11.48 -10.20
C GLY A 304 14.52 10.95 -8.76
N PRO A 305 15.04 11.68 -7.75
CA PRO A 305 15.21 11.20 -6.36
C PRO A 305 13.96 11.49 -5.49
N ASP A 306 13.33 10.60 -4.68
CA ASP A 306 13.63 10.19 -3.28
C ASP A 306 12.29 9.72 -2.57
N GLU A 307 12.22 9.45 -1.24
CA GLU A 307 12.11 8.04 -0.75
C GLU A 307 11.27 7.62 0.54
N SER A 308 10.60 6.43 0.49
CA SER A 308 9.38 5.81 1.14
C SER A 308 9.09 5.58 2.69
N GLY A 309 8.09 6.20 3.40
CA GLY A 309 7.64 5.98 4.85
C GLY A 309 6.28 5.33 5.31
N SER A 310 5.60 5.77 6.42
CA SER A 310 4.41 5.13 7.15
C SER A 310 4.07 5.82 8.50
N ALA A 311 2.83 6.04 9.02
CA ALA A 311 1.43 6.05 8.51
C ALA A 311 0.52 7.01 9.36
N ILE A 312 -0.38 7.80 8.74
CA ILE A 312 -0.92 9.11 9.24
C ILE A 312 -2.37 9.41 8.79
N LEU A 313 -3.01 8.57 7.95
CA LEU A 313 -4.33 8.84 7.34
C LEU A 313 -5.45 9.38 8.28
N PRO A 314 -5.57 8.97 9.56
CA PRO A 314 -6.55 9.54 10.48
C PRO A 314 -6.30 11.02 10.84
N SER A 315 -5.04 11.47 10.85
CA SER A 315 -4.63 12.76 11.42
C SER A 315 -4.67 13.94 10.43
N ILE A 316 -5.01 13.71 9.16
CA ILE A 316 -5.14 14.76 8.14
C ILE A 316 -6.42 15.57 8.44
N SER A 317 -6.29 16.89 8.55
CA SER A 317 -7.40 17.80 8.84
C SER A 317 -8.21 18.16 7.59
N ASP A 318 -9.54 18.16 7.66
CA ASP A 318 -10.41 18.39 6.50
C ASP A 318 -10.63 19.89 6.15
N VAL A 319 -9.81 20.81 6.69
CA VAL A 319 -10.03 22.28 6.66
C VAL A 319 -8.83 23.07 6.07
N GLY A 320 -8.07 22.46 5.15
CA GLY A 320 -6.95 23.12 4.45
C GLY A 320 -6.97 22.85 2.93
N GLU A 321 -5.86 23.16 2.24
CA GLU A 321 -5.75 22.96 0.77
C GLU A 321 -5.80 21.50 0.33
N PHE A 322 -5.58 20.56 1.25
CA PHE A 322 -5.80 19.13 1.04
C PHE A 322 -7.00 18.67 1.87
N SER A 323 -7.96 18.02 1.23
CA SER A 323 -9.23 17.58 1.81
C SER A 323 -9.58 16.16 1.36
N VAL A 324 -10.67 15.60 1.86
CA VAL A 324 -11.19 14.32 1.35
C VAL A 324 -11.58 14.41 -0.14
N ASN A 325 -11.83 15.60 -0.71
CA ASN A 325 -12.03 15.74 -2.15
C ASN A 325 -10.78 15.40 -2.97
N ASP A 326 -9.57 15.50 -2.39
CA ASP A 326 -8.32 15.09 -3.02
C ASP A 326 -8.20 13.57 -3.09
N LEU A 327 -8.61 12.87 -2.03
CA LEU A 327 -8.70 11.42 -2.01
C LEU A 327 -9.79 10.92 -2.98
N VAL A 328 -10.90 11.65 -3.11
CA VAL A 328 -11.91 11.39 -4.15
C VAL A 328 -11.36 11.67 -5.56
N GLU A 329 -10.65 12.79 -5.81
CA GLU A 329 -10.00 13.07 -7.12
C GLU A 329 -8.99 11.97 -7.46
N LEU A 330 -8.27 11.42 -6.48
CA LEU A 330 -7.34 10.31 -6.64
C LEU A 330 -8.02 8.99 -7.02
N ILE A 331 -9.07 8.59 -6.28
CA ILE A 331 -9.84 7.38 -6.58
C ILE A 331 -10.51 7.51 -7.95
N VAL A 332 -11.06 8.69 -8.27
CA VAL A 332 -11.73 8.96 -9.55
C VAL A 332 -10.77 9.06 -10.74
N SER A 333 -9.65 9.75 -10.58
CA SER A 333 -8.71 9.93 -11.70
C SER A 333 -7.79 8.72 -11.87
N LYS A 334 -7.92 7.71 -10.98
CA LYS A 334 -6.99 6.60 -10.71
C LYS A 334 -5.55 7.05 -10.35
N SER A 335 -5.22 8.32 -10.55
CA SER A 335 -3.92 8.93 -10.31
C SER A 335 -4.02 10.45 -10.22
N VAL A 336 -3.11 11.08 -9.50
CA VAL A 336 -2.98 12.55 -9.41
C VAL A 336 -1.57 12.98 -9.79
N LYS A 337 -1.44 14.14 -10.46
CA LYS A 337 -0.13 14.76 -10.69
C LYS A 337 0.22 15.67 -9.52
N SER A 338 1.18 15.24 -8.72
CA SER A 338 1.82 16.04 -7.68
C SER A 338 3.32 15.80 -7.71
N LYS A 339 4.09 16.68 -7.05
CA LYS A 339 5.50 16.43 -6.76
C LYS A 339 5.62 15.62 -5.48
N ILE A 340 6.71 14.88 -5.38
CA ILE A 340 7.14 14.23 -4.15
C ILE A 340 8.37 14.99 -3.66
N LYS A 341 8.28 15.57 -2.46
CA LYS A 341 9.41 16.21 -1.78
C LYS A 341 10.36 15.14 -1.28
N ALA A 342 11.55 15.10 -1.88
CA ALA A 342 12.66 14.23 -1.52
C ALA A 342 13.03 14.29 -0.03
N GLU A 343 13.10 15.51 0.49
CA GLU A 343 13.36 15.83 1.89
C GLU A 343 12.32 16.86 2.34
N PHE A 344 11.88 16.71 3.58
CA PHE A 344 11.03 17.65 4.32
C PHE A 344 11.28 17.43 5.81
N GLY A 345 11.05 18.42 6.66
CA GLY A 345 11.18 18.30 8.11
C GLY A 345 9.88 17.97 8.84
N TYR A 346 9.95 17.55 10.11
CA TYR A 346 8.74 17.46 10.95
C TYR A 346 8.02 18.81 11.10
N SER A 347 8.74 19.94 11.05
CA SER A 347 8.12 21.27 11.02
C SER A 347 7.18 21.47 9.82
N GLU A 348 7.55 20.94 8.64
CA GLU A 348 6.67 20.95 7.47
C GLU A 348 5.49 19.99 7.63
N LEU A 349 5.58 18.93 8.44
CA LEU A 349 4.43 18.04 8.68
C LEU A 349 3.25 18.70 9.40
N PHE A 350 3.43 19.87 10.02
CA PHE A 350 2.32 20.68 10.57
C PHE A 350 1.54 21.43 9.46
N SER A 351 2.03 21.37 8.22
CA SER A 351 1.28 21.74 7.01
C SER A 351 0.50 20.57 6.41
N VAL A 352 0.51 19.36 6.98
CA VAL A 352 -0.35 18.26 6.50
C VAL A 352 -1.82 18.66 6.58
N GLY A 353 -2.57 18.43 5.49
CA GLY A 353 -3.91 18.97 5.28
C GLY A 353 -3.93 20.41 4.74
N LYS A 354 -2.89 21.21 4.96
CA LYS A 354 -2.78 22.62 4.52
C LYS A 354 -1.91 22.83 3.29
N ASP A 355 -0.90 21.99 3.08
CA ASP A 355 -0.01 21.96 1.92
C ASP A 355 -0.27 20.64 1.18
N ARG A 356 -0.69 20.77 -0.07
CA ARG A 356 -1.04 19.65 -0.94
C ARG A 356 0.16 18.79 -1.30
N GLU A 357 1.33 19.39 -1.54
CA GLU A 357 2.57 18.71 -1.92
C GLU A 357 3.16 17.93 -0.74
N ILE A 358 3.20 18.52 0.47
CA ILE A 358 3.61 17.81 1.69
C ILE A 358 2.66 16.65 1.99
N THR A 359 1.34 16.85 1.89
CA THR A 359 0.38 15.79 2.19
C THR A 359 0.48 14.62 1.20
N TRP A 360 0.63 14.89 -0.10
CA TRP A 360 0.88 13.85 -1.11
C TRP A 360 2.22 13.15 -0.93
N SER A 361 3.28 13.93 -0.68
CA SER A 361 4.62 13.41 -0.37
C SER A 361 4.53 12.42 0.78
N LEU A 362 3.91 12.85 1.87
CA LEU A 362 3.72 12.04 3.05
C LEU A 362 2.95 10.76 2.74
N LEU A 363 1.80 10.80 2.07
CA LEU A 363 1.01 9.61 1.73
C LEU A 363 1.75 8.62 0.81
N PHE A 364 2.55 9.11 -0.13
CA PHE A 364 3.50 8.28 -0.89
C PHE A 364 4.57 7.70 0.02
N TYR A 365 5.07 8.49 0.97
CA TYR A 365 5.86 7.96 2.05
C TYR A 365 5.11 6.79 2.68
N LEU A 366 3.88 6.95 3.14
CA LEU A 366 3.19 5.95 3.97
C LEU A 366 2.93 4.58 3.34
N GLY A 367 3.19 4.40 2.05
CA GLY A 367 2.73 3.26 1.28
C GLY A 367 1.24 3.31 0.99
N VAL A 368 0.58 4.44 1.31
CA VAL A 368 -0.80 4.74 0.89
C VAL A 368 -0.82 5.07 -0.60
N LEU A 369 0.24 5.69 -1.10
CA LEU A 369 0.42 5.98 -2.52
C LEU A 369 1.69 5.37 -3.05
N THR A 370 1.73 5.26 -4.37
CA THR A 370 2.86 4.78 -5.14
C THR A 370 2.89 5.48 -6.49
N LEU A 371 3.99 5.33 -7.22
CA LEU A 371 4.19 6.03 -8.49
C LEU A 371 3.68 5.20 -9.68
N ASN A 372 3.16 5.88 -10.69
CA ASN A 372 3.07 5.36 -12.05
C ASN A 372 4.39 5.59 -12.81
N PRO A 373 4.62 4.88 -13.93
CA PRO A 373 5.79 5.11 -14.79
C PRO A 373 5.90 6.54 -15.34
N ASP A 374 4.80 7.29 -15.41
CA ASP A 374 4.75 8.70 -15.84
C ASP A 374 5.02 9.71 -14.69
N GLY A 375 5.25 9.22 -13.47
CA GLY A 375 5.48 10.03 -12.27
C GLY A 375 4.21 10.51 -11.56
N SER A 376 3.00 10.18 -12.05
CA SER A 376 1.76 10.43 -11.30
C SER A 376 1.65 9.51 -10.07
N LEU A 377 0.93 9.96 -9.04
CA LEU A 377 0.69 9.19 -7.81
C LEU A 377 -0.63 8.43 -7.91
N ARG A 378 -0.66 7.17 -7.50
CA ARG A 378 -1.87 6.36 -7.39
C ARG A 378 -1.90 5.52 -6.12
N VAL A 379 -3.06 4.96 -5.80
CA VAL A 379 -3.19 3.87 -4.83
C VAL A 379 -2.48 2.61 -5.37
N PRO A 380 -1.69 1.88 -4.56
CA PRO A 380 -0.90 0.74 -5.01
C PRO A 380 -1.74 -0.52 -5.32
N ASN A 381 -2.69 -0.86 -4.44
CA ASN A 381 -3.44 -2.12 -4.41
C ASN A 381 -4.78 -1.99 -3.69
N ASP A 382 -5.60 -3.04 -3.72
CA ASP A 382 -6.95 -3.09 -3.15
C ASP A 382 -7.00 -2.95 -1.63
N ILE A 383 -5.97 -3.41 -0.88
CA ILE A 383 -5.95 -3.26 0.59
C ILE A 383 -5.86 -1.78 0.97
N ILE A 384 -4.91 -1.08 0.36
CA ILE A 384 -4.76 0.37 0.57
C ILE A 384 -5.94 1.14 -0.05
N LYS A 385 -6.54 0.65 -1.15
CA LYS A 385 -7.79 1.20 -1.71
C LYS A 385 -8.89 1.15 -0.65
N SER A 386 -9.04 0.04 0.08
CA SER A 386 -10.00 -0.07 1.19
C SER A 386 -9.73 0.99 2.26
N GLU A 387 -8.50 1.08 2.79
CA GLU A 387 -8.17 2.06 3.84
C GLU A 387 -8.45 3.53 3.41
N VAL A 388 -8.22 3.86 2.14
CA VAL A 388 -8.54 5.18 1.57
C VAL A 388 -10.05 5.37 1.44
N LEU A 389 -10.79 4.36 0.95
CA LEU A 389 -12.25 4.39 0.84
C LEU A 389 -12.91 4.52 2.22
N ASP A 390 -12.43 3.80 3.23
CA ASP A 390 -12.95 3.84 4.61
C ASP A 390 -12.82 5.26 5.21
N ARG A 391 -11.69 5.96 4.95
CA ARG A 391 -11.52 7.38 5.33
C ARG A 391 -12.47 8.30 4.56
N ILE A 392 -12.72 8.05 3.26
CA ILE A 392 -13.67 8.84 2.48
C ILE A 392 -15.10 8.60 3.01
N ALA A 393 -15.47 7.35 3.32
CA ALA A 393 -16.78 6.99 3.86
C ALA A 393 -17.04 7.67 5.22
N ALA A 394 -16.08 7.60 6.15
CA ALA A 394 -16.17 8.29 7.43
C ALA A 394 -16.43 9.80 7.29
N PHE A 395 -15.86 10.46 6.27
CA PHE A 395 -16.15 11.85 5.95
C PHE A 395 -17.52 12.05 5.28
N LEU A 396 -17.98 11.15 4.42
CA LEU A 396 -19.32 11.20 3.82
C LEU A 396 -20.43 11.17 4.87
N HIS A 397 -20.26 10.36 5.93
CA HIS A 397 -21.20 10.32 7.04
C HIS A 397 -21.33 11.66 7.80
N THR A 398 -20.38 12.60 7.65
CA THR A 398 -20.50 13.96 8.23
C THR A 398 -21.26 14.95 7.35
N GLN A 399 -21.67 14.57 6.13
CA GLN A 399 -22.43 15.45 5.24
C GLN A 399 -23.93 15.18 5.28
N ASP A 400 -24.70 16.09 5.88
CA ASP A 400 -26.15 15.99 6.15
C ASP A 400 -27.01 15.42 5.00
N LYS A 401 -26.74 15.81 3.76
CA LYS A 401 -27.52 15.35 2.58
C LYS A 401 -27.20 13.92 2.14
N ILE A 402 -25.99 13.44 2.42
CA ILE A 402 -25.54 12.10 2.05
C ILE A 402 -25.88 11.14 3.19
N SER A 403 -25.58 11.53 4.43
CA SER A 403 -25.86 10.72 5.63
C SER A 403 -27.34 10.39 5.81
N THR A 404 -28.25 11.32 5.46
CA THR A 404 -29.70 11.09 5.50
C THR A 404 -30.21 10.10 4.43
N LEU A 405 -29.54 10.01 3.28
CA LEU A 405 -29.93 9.10 2.18
C LEU A 405 -29.25 7.73 2.25
N MET A 406 -28.05 7.61 2.85
CA MET A 406 -27.30 6.35 2.89
C MET A 406 -28.10 5.19 3.51
N VAL A 407 -28.61 5.35 4.74
CA VAL A 407 -29.30 4.25 5.45
C VAL A 407 -30.58 3.80 4.73
N PRO A 408 -31.47 4.70 4.26
CA PRO A 408 -32.59 4.31 3.41
C PRO A 408 -32.18 3.65 2.09
N ALA A 409 -31.15 4.17 1.41
CA ALA A 409 -30.69 3.63 0.13
C ALA A 409 -30.20 2.19 0.24
N ILE A 410 -29.38 1.89 1.25
CA ILE A 410 -28.81 0.55 1.46
C ILE A 410 -29.90 -0.45 1.86
N ARG A 411 -30.82 -0.05 2.75
CA ARG A 411 -31.95 -0.91 3.16
C ARG A 411 -32.87 -1.23 1.98
N ASN A 412 -33.29 -0.21 1.24
CA ASN A 412 -34.16 -0.39 0.07
C ASN A 412 -33.47 -1.30 -0.97
N LEU A 413 -32.15 -1.17 -1.13
CA LEU A 413 -31.38 -2.00 -2.04
C LEU A 413 -31.31 -3.47 -1.58
N GLN A 414 -31.21 -3.73 -0.27
CA GLN A 414 -31.33 -5.09 0.29
C GLN A 414 -32.73 -5.70 0.08
N GLU A 415 -33.78 -4.87 0.00
CA GLU A 415 -35.14 -5.28 -0.41
C GLU A 415 -35.31 -5.40 -1.95
N GLY A 416 -34.23 -5.27 -2.72
CA GLY A 416 -34.25 -5.27 -4.18
C GLY A 416 -34.96 -4.07 -4.78
N LYS A 417 -34.62 -2.85 -4.33
CA LYS A 417 -35.12 -1.55 -4.84
C LYS A 417 -33.95 -0.56 -4.94
N ALA A 418 -33.48 -0.30 -6.16
CA ALA A 418 -32.25 0.46 -6.40
C ALA A 418 -32.46 1.98 -6.64
N GLU A 419 -33.70 2.47 -6.63
CA GLU A 419 -34.05 3.86 -6.92
C GLU A 419 -33.44 4.85 -5.92
N THR A 420 -33.58 4.59 -4.62
CA THR A 420 -33.02 5.44 -3.55
C THR A 420 -31.49 5.42 -3.56
N PHE A 421 -30.88 4.33 -4.05
CA PHE A 421 -29.43 4.25 -4.24
C PHE A 421 -28.96 5.07 -5.46
N CYS A 422 -29.76 5.12 -6.53
CA CYS A 422 -29.52 6.01 -7.66
C CYS A 422 -29.65 7.48 -7.27
N GLU A 423 -30.62 7.83 -6.41
CA GLU A 423 -30.75 9.18 -5.83
C GLU A 423 -29.52 9.56 -4.98
N LEU A 424 -29.07 8.66 -4.10
CA LEU A 424 -27.84 8.83 -3.32
C LEU A 424 -26.61 9.09 -4.22
N LEU A 425 -26.49 8.35 -5.34
CA LEU A 425 -25.44 8.58 -6.34
C LEU A 425 -25.58 9.95 -7.01
N GLU A 426 -26.77 10.38 -7.44
CA GLU A 426 -26.98 11.73 -8.01
C GLU A 426 -26.63 12.84 -7.02
N VAL A 427 -26.98 12.69 -5.75
CA VAL A 427 -26.63 13.64 -4.68
C VAL A 427 -25.12 13.66 -4.40
N PHE A 428 -24.47 12.48 -4.34
CA PHE A 428 -23.02 12.37 -4.21
C PHE A 428 -22.31 13.05 -5.39
N PHE A 429 -22.77 12.83 -6.63
CA PHE A 429 -22.17 13.46 -7.80
C PHE A 429 -22.36 14.97 -7.80
N SER A 430 -23.56 15.44 -7.46
CA SER A 430 -23.91 16.86 -7.45
C SER A 430 -23.11 17.68 -6.43
N SER A 431 -22.55 17.07 -5.38
CA SER A 431 -21.66 17.75 -4.42
C SER A 431 -20.19 17.87 -4.88
N ARG A 432 -19.81 17.31 -6.04
CA ARG A 432 -18.43 17.34 -6.56
C ARG A 432 -18.20 18.39 -7.64
N ALA A 433 -16.97 18.87 -7.72
CA ALA A 433 -16.50 19.74 -8.80
C ALA A 433 -16.50 19.02 -10.16
N VAL A 434 -16.72 19.76 -11.25
CA VAL A 434 -16.78 19.22 -12.62
C VAL A 434 -15.46 18.54 -13.00
N ARG A 435 -14.33 19.18 -12.67
CA ARG A 435 -12.97 18.64 -12.83
C ARG A 435 -12.82 17.23 -12.25
N SER A 436 -13.42 16.97 -11.08
CA SER A 436 -13.27 15.72 -10.35
C SER A 436 -14.04 14.56 -10.96
N LEU A 437 -14.95 14.76 -11.93
CA LEU A 437 -15.78 13.70 -12.51
C LEU A 437 -15.81 13.70 -14.05
N SER A 438 -15.26 14.72 -14.72
CA SER A 438 -15.40 14.91 -16.17
C SER A 438 -14.91 13.74 -17.03
N SER A 439 -13.89 13.02 -16.54
CA SER A 439 -13.21 11.89 -17.20
C SER A 439 -13.33 10.57 -16.43
N ALA A 440 -14.21 10.49 -15.42
CA ALA A 440 -14.45 9.27 -14.64
C ALA A 440 -14.93 8.10 -15.52
N ASN A 441 -14.35 6.91 -15.38
CA ASN A 441 -14.74 5.70 -16.13
C ASN A 441 -15.54 4.70 -15.27
N GLU A 442 -15.70 3.46 -15.71
CA GLU A 442 -16.58 2.48 -15.06
C GLU A 442 -15.98 1.95 -13.74
N ASP A 443 -14.68 1.64 -13.66
CA ASP A 443 -14.02 1.23 -12.40
C ASP A 443 -14.11 2.32 -11.31
N VAL A 444 -14.26 3.58 -11.73
CA VAL A 444 -14.42 4.73 -10.83
C VAL A 444 -15.84 4.79 -10.28
N LEU A 445 -16.83 4.60 -11.16
CA LEU A 445 -18.22 4.48 -10.76
C LEU A 445 -18.37 3.31 -9.78
N GLN A 446 -17.73 2.18 -10.06
CA GLN A 446 -17.65 1.04 -9.15
C GLN A 446 -17.03 1.43 -7.81
N GLY A 447 -15.88 2.13 -7.79
CA GLY A 447 -15.28 2.63 -6.55
C GLY A 447 -16.18 3.58 -5.74
N ILE A 448 -17.02 4.38 -6.40
CA ILE A 448 -18.01 5.26 -5.74
C ILE A 448 -19.23 4.47 -5.24
N VAL A 449 -19.68 3.46 -5.99
CA VAL A 449 -20.75 2.55 -5.57
C VAL A 449 -20.30 1.74 -4.35
N GLU A 450 -19.10 1.17 -4.39
CA GLU A 450 -18.46 0.50 -3.25
C GLU A 450 -18.36 1.41 -2.03
N LEU A 451 -18.00 2.68 -2.22
CA LEU A 451 -17.87 3.68 -1.15
C LEU A 451 -19.20 4.02 -0.46
N LEU A 452 -20.31 3.99 -1.20
CA LEU A 452 -21.64 4.36 -0.72
C LEU A 452 -22.46 3.18 -0.17
N LEU A 453 -22.08 1.95 -0.53
CA LEU A 453 -22.63 0.72 0.04
C LEU A 453 -21.91 0.43 1.37
N ASP A 454 -22.57 0.67 2.50
CA ASP A 454 -21.99 0.51 3.84
C ASP A 454 -21.51 -0.93 4.12
N GLU A 455 -20.42 -1.01 4.89
CA GLU A 455 -19.52 -2.13 5.15
C GLU A 455 -19.07 -2.98 3.93
N PRO A 456 -17.77 -3.34 3.86
CA PRO A 456 -17.30 -4.35 2.90
C PRO A 456 -18.08 -5.66 2.96
N SER A 457 -18.63 -6.02 4.14
CA SER A 457 -19.39 -7.24 4.43
C SER A 457 -20.67 -7.40 3.59
N ASN A 458 -21.32 -6.30 3.18
CA ASN A 458 -22.61 -6.35 2.47
C ASN A 458 -22.51 -6.52 0.95
N ARG A 459 -21.31 -6.46 0.36
CA ARG A 459 -21.12 -6.44 -1.11
C ARG A 459 -19.92 -7.24 -1.59
N ILE A 460 -19.99 -7.73 -2.82
CA ILE A 460 -18.95 -8.54 -3.46
C ILE A 460 -18.67 -7.92 -4.84
N PRO A 461 -17.66 -7.02 -4.93
CA PRO A 461 -17.26 -6.42 -6.19
C PRO A 461 -16.52 -7.44 -7.05
N GLU A 462 -16.66 -7.35 -8.37
CA GLU A 462 -16.07 -8.31 -9.33
C GLU A 462 -16.45 -9.76 -9.00
N LEU A 463 -17.75 -10.08 -8.85
CA LEU A 463 -18.16 -11.46 -8.60
C LEU A 463 -17.78 -12.33 -9.80
N ARG A 464 -16.87 -13.28 -9.59
CA ARG A 464 -16.29 -14.10 -10.66
C ARG A 464 -17.20 -15.26 -11.05
N LEU A 465 -17.44 -15.38 -12.35
CA LEU A 465 -18.25 -16.42 -12.99
C LEU A 465 -17.43 -17.20 -14.03
N VAL A 466 -17.76 -18.47 -14.23
CA VAL A 466 -17.43 -19.22 -15.46
C VAL A 466 -18.63 -19.07 -16.39
N VAL A 467 -18.44 -18.55 -17.60
CA VAL A 467 -19.54 -18.15 -18.50
C VAL A 467 -19.59 -18.99 -19.77
N ASP A 468 -18.44 -19.31 -20.37
CA ASP A 468 -18.36 -20.02 -21.65
C ASP A 468 -17.26 -21.09 -21.62
N GLU A 469 -17.68 -22.36 -21.66
CA GLU A 469 -16.82 -23.55 -21.64
C GLU A 469 -16.04 -23.75 -22.96
N SER A 470 -16.47 -23.11 -24.06
CA SER A 470 -15.89 -23.32 -25.39
C SER A 470 -14.64 -22.48 -25.67
N LYS A 471 -14.31 -21.53 -24.79
CA LYS A 471 -13.24 -20.54 -24.98
C LYS A 471 -12.11 -20.74 -23.98
N LYS A 472 -10.89 -20.36 -24.35
CA LYS A 472 -9.73 -20.48 -23.45
C LYS A 472 -9.74 -19.39 -22.39
N SER A 473 -9.00 -19.63 -21.31
CA SER A 473 -8.68 -18.60 -20.32
C SER A 473 -8.02 -17.39 -21.01
N GLY A 474 -8.58 -16.20 -20.81
CA GLY A 474 -8.20 -14.97 -21.51
C GLY A 474 -9.04 -14.63 -22.76
N GLU A 475 -9.86 -15.54 -23.27
CA GLU A 475 -10.70 -15.36 -24.48
C GLU A 475 -12.20 -15.21 -24.15
N GLY A 476 -12.56 -14.84 -22.92
CA GLY A 476 -13.96 -14.69 -22.48
C GLY A 476 -14.57 -15.91 -21.78
N HIS A 477 -13.75 -16.84 -21.30
CA HIS A 477 -14.16 -17.99 -20.48
C HIS A 477 -14.74 -17.58 -19.11
N PHE A 478 -14.18 -16.53 -18.49
CA PHE A 478 -14.69 -15.94 -17.25
C PHE A 478 -15.48 -14.66 -17.51
N GLY A 479 -16.49 -14.42 -16.67
CA GLY A 479 -17.18 -13.14 -16.55
C GLY A 479 -17.05 -12.59 -15.14
N PHE A 480 -17.28 -11.28 -15.00
CA PHE A 480 -17.25 -10.58 -13.72
C PHE A 480 -18.47 -9.66 -13.66
N VAL A 481 -19.20 -9.72 -12.54
CA VAL A 481 -20.28 -8.77 -12.23
C VAL A 481 -19.70 -7.66 -11.38
N ASP A 482 -19.93 -6.40 -11.76
CA ASP A 482 -19.32 -5.24 -11.12
C ASP A 482 -19.60 -5.20 -9.62
N ILE A 483 -20.86 -5.40 -9.20
CA ILE A 483 -21.27 -5.51 -7.79
C ILE A 483 -22.35 -6.60 -7.64
N PHE A 484 -22.11 -7.55 -6.75
CA PHE A 484 -23.12 -8.48 -6.25
C PHE A 484 -23.40 -8.22 -4.77
N ILE A 485 -24.67 -8.15 -4.38
CA ILE A 485 -25.14 -8.01 -3.00
C ILE A 485 -25.86 -9.32 -2.64
N PRO A 486 -25.27 -10.17 -1.78
CA PRO A 486 -25.96 -11.35 -1.27
C PRO A 486 -27.19 -10.94 -0.47
N GLY A 487 -28.24 -11.75 -0.53
CA GLY A 487 -29.41 -11.55 0.30
C GLY A 487 -29.11 -11.66 1.79
N GLN A 488 -30.01 -11.10 2.60
CA GLN A 488 -30.03 -11.30 4.04
C GLN A 488 -31.23 -12.17 4.41
N ALA A 489 -31.01 -13.17 5.26
CA ALA A 489 -32.03 -14.09 5.73
C ALA A 489 -33.07 -13.39 6.63
N ILE A 490 -34.05 -12.75 5.98
CA ILE A 490 -35.27 -12.21 6.59
C ILE A 490 -36.44 -13.13 6.23
N GLU A 491 -37.48 -13.18 7.06
CA GLU A 491 -38.53 -14.19 6.97
C GLU A 491 -39.35 -14.13 5.66
N ARG A 492 -38.94 -14.98 4.71
CA ARG A 492 -39.51 -15.32 3.38
C ARG A 492 -38.99 -14.47 2.22
N ASP A 493 -38.64 -15.21 1.16
CA ASP A 493 -38.14 -14.79 -0.15
C ASP A 493 -36.86 -13.91 -0.07
N GLU A 494 -35.71 -14.59 -0.04
CA GLU A 494 -34.39 -13.96 -0.01
C GLU A 494 -34.10 -13.29 -1.38
N ILE A 495 -33.68 -12.02 -1.38
CA ILE A 495 -33.40 -11.26 -2.61
C ILE A 495 -31.90 -10.98 -2.69
N SER A 496 -31.26 -11.36 -3.79
CA SER A 496 -29.89 -10.91 -4.11
C SER A 496 -29.91 -9.88 -5.22
N VAL A 497 -29.10 -8.82 -5.10
CA VAL A 497 -28.99 -7.78 -6.14
C VAL A 497 -27.72 -7.96 -6.96
N VAL A 498 -27.87 -7.86 -8.27
CA VAL A 498 -26.81 -8.00 -9.27
C VAL A 498 -26.74 -6.68 -10.05
N MET A 499 -25.61 -5.97 -10.02
CA MET A 499 -25.45 -4.70 -10.73
C MET A 499 -24.42 -4.78 -11.86
N GLU A 500 -24.78 -4.17 -12.98
CA GLU A 500 -23.86 -3.78 -14.06
C GLU A 500 -23.77 -2.24 -14.04
N LEU A 501 -22.56 -1.70 -14.02
CA LEU A 501 -22.26 -0.28 -13.92
C LEU A 501 -21.78 0.25 -15.27
N LYS A 502 -22.37 1.35 -15.73
CA LYS A 502 -22.01 1.99 -17.01
C LYS A 502 -21.73 3.48 -16.80
N ASN A 503 -20.75 4.06 -17.49
CA ASN A 503 -20.40 5.46 -17.25
C ASN A 503 -20.12 6.26 -18.54
N ALA A 504 -20.95 7.28 -18.77
CA ALA A 504 -20.81 8.21 -19.88
C ALA A 504 -20.13 9.50 -19.42
N THR A 505 -18.80 9.59 -19.64
CA THR A 505 -17.99 10.79 -19.33
C THR A 505 -18.55 12.09 -19.94
N LEU A 506 -18.38 13.22 -19.24
CA LEU A 506 -18.66 14.55 -19.82
C LEU A 506 -17.83 14.79 -21.09
N GLU A 507 -16.57 14.33 -21.09
CA GLU A 507 -15.72 14.40 -22.27
C GLU A 507 -16.27 13.62 -23.47
N GLY A 508 -16.67 12.36 -23.28
CA GLY A 508 -17.18 11.51 -24.35
C GLY A 508 -18.55 11.97 -24.87
N LEU A 509 -19.40 12.53 -24.00
CA LEU A 509 -20.66 13.17 -24.39
C LEU A 509 -20.40 14.45 -25.20
N SER A 510 -19.46 15.30 -24.77
CA SER A 510 -19.11 16.52 -25.50
C SER A 510 -18.44 16.22 -26.85
N ARG A 511 -17.60 15.19 -26.92
CA ARG A 511 -17.04 14.66 -28.19
C ARG A 511 -18.13 14.10 -29.11
N GLY A 512 -19.20 13.50 -28.56
CA GLY A 512 -20.37 13.04 -29.31
C GLY A 512 -21.15 14.15 -30.01
N ILE A 513 -21.01 15.39 -29.55
CA ILE A 513 -21.63 16.59 -30.11
C ILE A 513 -20.64 17.35 -31.02
N THR A 514 -19.41 17.57 -30.55
CA THR A 514 -18.46 18.53 -31.14
C THR A 514 -17.33 17.90 -31.96
N GLY A 515 -17.11 16.60 -31.83
CA GLY A 515 -15.99 15.89 -32.48
C GLY A 515 -14.58 16.24 -31.97
N ARG A 516 -14.45 17.11 -30.95
CA ARG A 516 -13.14 17.58 -30.44
C ARG A 516 -13.02 17.46 -28.92
N ILE A 517 -11.81 17.68 -28.41
CA ILE A 517 -11.57 17.83 -26.97
C ILE A 517 -12.28 19.12 -26.49
N PRO A 518 -13.10 19.05 -25.43
CA PRO A 518 -13.83 20.20 -24.90
C PRO A 518 -12.96 21.09 -23.99
N LYS A 519 -13.35 22.35 -23.85
CA LYS A 519 -12.82 23.28 -22.83
C LYS A 519 -13.55 23.06 -21.49
N TYR A 520 -12.91 23.47 -20.39
CA TYR A 520 -13.48 23.34 -19.05
C TYR A 520 -14.88 24.00 -18.91
N GLU A 521 -15.04 25.24 -19.35
CA GLU A 521 -16.33 25.97 -19.36
C GLU A 521 -17.41 25.25 -20.18
N GLU A 522 -17.03 24.58 -21.28
CA GLU A 522 -17.96 23.80 -22.10
C GLU A 522 -18.48 22.57 -21.33
N LEU A 523 -17.67 22.00 -20.43
CA LEU A 523 -18.05 20.87 -19.57
C LEU A 523 -18.96 21.30 -18.42
N GLU A 524 -18.74 22.47 -17.81
CA GLU A 524 -19.64 22.98 -16.76
C GLU A 524 -21.04 23.26 -17.30
N ASN A 525 -21.13 23.93 -18.45
CA ASN A 525 -22.40 24.17 -19.14
C ASN A 525 -23.10 22.85 -19.52
N LEU A 526 -22.37 21.90 -20.12
CA LEU A 526 -22.92 20.59 -20.48
C LEU A 526 -23.48 19.83 -19.27
N ARG A 527 -22.82 19.92 -18.12
CA ARG A 527 -23.26 19.31 -16.86
C ARG A 527 -24.55 19.97 -16.33
N ALA A 528 -24.63 21.30 -16.37
CA ALA A 528 -25.82 22.04 -15.98
C ALA A 528 -27.03 21.78 -16.89
N ASP A 529 -26.81 21.42 -18.16
CA ASP A 529 -27.87 21.01 -19.08
C ASP A 529 -28.33 19.56 -18.84
N LEU A 530 -27.39 18.64 -18.66
CA LEU A 530 -27.69 17.24 -18.28
C LEU A 530 -28.59 17.14 -17.04
N GLN A 531 -28.39 18.02 -16.06
CA GLN A 531 -29.22 18.08 -14.85
C GLN A 531 -30.71 18.36 -15.14
N LYS A 532 -31.01 19.13 -16.19
CA LYS A 532 -32.38 19.56 -16.54
C LYS A 532 -33.08 18.60 -17.50
N GLU A 533 -32.34 17.70 -18.15
CA GLU A 533 -32.88 16.80 -19.17
C GLU A 533 -33.66 15.61 -18.59
N LYS A 534 -34.68 15.18 -19.33
CA LYS A 534 -35.45 13.97 -19.01
C LYS A 534 -34.68 12.72 -19.46
N GLY A 535 -34.88 11.59 -18.77
CA GLY A 535 -34.17 10.33 -19.06
C GLY A 535 -34.25 9.86 -20.51
N SER A 536 -35.39 10.03 -21.18
CA SER A 536 -35.54 9.71 -22.61
C SER A 536 -34.68 10.57 -23.54
N ILE A 537 -34.45 11.85 -23.19
CA ILE A 537 -33.56 12.75 -23.94
C ILE A 537 -32.10 12.32 -23.70
N LEU A 538 -31.75 12.03 -22.44
CA LEU A 538 -30.42 11.54 -22.06
C LEU A 538 -30.03 10.27 -22.83
N LEU A 539 -30.93 9.28 -22.91
CA LEU A 539 -30.69 8.02 -23.65
C LEU A 539 -30.39 8.24 -25.15
N SER A 540 -30.99 9.27 -25.76
CA SER A 540 -30.76 9.64 -27.16
C SER A 540 -29.42 10.35 -27.43
N ARG A 541 -28.70 10.80 -26.38
CA ARG A 541 -27.42 11.50 -26.54
C ARG A 541 -26.36 10.59 -27.17
N LYS A 542 -25.55 11.19 -28.05
CA LYS A 542 -24.37 10.56 -28.63
C LYS A 542 -23.22 10.56 -27.64
N TYR A 543 -22.52 9.44 -27.56
CA TYR A 543 -21.33 9.24 -26.75
C TYR A 543 -20.19 8.70 -27.62
N THR A 544 -19.03 9.35 -27.56
CA THR A 544 -17.85 8.98 -28.35
C THR A 544 -16.71 8.52 -27.44
N TYR A 545 -16.22 7.30 -27.66
CA TYR A 545 -15.15 6.67 -26.88
C TYR A 545 -14.10 6.02 -27.80
N TRP A 546 -12.92 5.75 -27.25
CA TRP A 546 -11.85 5.05 -27.98
C TRP A 546 -12.02 3.54 -27.80
N SER A 547 -12.22 2.81 -28.90
CA SER A 547 -12.20 1.34 -28.86
C SER A 547 -10.77 0.83 -28.96
N GLN A 548 -10.34 0.03 -27.98
CA GLN A 548 -9.03 -0.62 -28.03
C GLN A 548 -9.00 -1.78 -29.03
N GLU A 549 -10.11 -2.52 -29.17
CA GLU A 549 -10.21 -3.67 -30.09
C GLU A 549 -10.07 -3.24 -31.55
N ASP A 550 -10.75 -2.16 -31.93
CA ASP A 550 -10.75 -1.66 -33.30
C ASP A 550 -9.65 -0.59 -33.56
N ASN A 551 -9.05 -0.05 -32.51
CA ASN A 551 -8.04 1.02 -32.56
C ASN A 551 -8.52 2.34 -33.22
N TRP A 552 -9.80 2.73 -33.00
CA TRP A 552 -10.37 4.01 -33.43
C TRP A 552 -11.50 4.52 -32.51
N TRP A 553 -11.92 5.77 -32.71
CA TRP A 553 -13.04 6.39 -31.97
C TRP A 553 -14.40 5.89 -32.50
N LYS A 554 -15.20 5.24 -31.65
CA LYS A 554 -16.58 4.84 -31.93
C LYS A 554 -17.57 5.84 -31.32
N THR A 555 -18.66 6.12 -32.03
CA THR A 555 -19.80 6.91 -31.53
C THR A 555 -21.04 6.03 -31.46
N VAL A 556 -21.71 6.03 -30.32
CA VAL A 556 -22.92 5.24 -30.02
C VAL A 556 -23.97 6.11 -29.31
N THR A 557 -25.17 5.59 -29.07
CA THR A 557 -26.17 6.24 -28.19
C THR A 557 -26.08 5.67 -26.78
N LEU A 558 -26.44 6.46 -25.76
CA LEU A 558 -26.52 5.93 -24.38
C LEU A 558 -27.54 4.79 -24.25
N GLU A 559 -28.64 4.84 -25.00
CA GLU A 559 -29.59 3.75 -25.15
C GLU A 559 -28.92 2.43 -25.58
N SER A 560 -28.06 2.45 -26.60
CA SER A 560 -27.36 1.24 -27.06
C SER A 560 -26.38 0.67 -26.03
N ILE A 561 -25.75 1.52 -25.21
CA ILE A 561 -24.90 1.10 -24.09
C ILE A 561 -25.76 0.45 -22.99
N MET A 562 -26.90 1.06 -22.65
CA MET A 562 -27.82 0.54 -21.64
C MET A 562 -28.37 -0.85 -22.03
N VAL A 563 -28.81 -1.01 -23.29
CA VAL A 563 -29.31 -2.28 -23.82
C VAL A 563 -28.20 -3.33 -23.89
N ALA A 564 -26.97 -2.96 -24.24
CA ALA A 564 -25.84 -3.90 -24.22
C ALA A 564 -25.53 -4.38 -22.79
N GLY A 565 -25.53 -3.48 -21.80
CA GLY A 565 -25.37 -3.81 -20.39
C GLY A 565 -26.49 -4.72 -19.86
N ALA A 566 -27.74 -4.46 -20.22
CA ALA A 566 -28.89 -5.28 -19.81
C ALA A 566 -28.78 -6.73 -20.33
N ASN A 567 -28.44 -6.88 -21.61
CA ASN A 567 -28.20 -8.20 -22.22
C ASN A 567 -27.00 -8.94 -21.60
N GLN A 568 -25.97 -8.21 -21.16
CA GLN A 568 -24.84 -8.79 -20.42
C GLN A 568 -25.27 -9.27 -19.04
N LEU A 569 -25.92 -8.41 -18.26
CA LEU A 569 -26.38 -8.68 -16.91
C LEU A 569 -27.33 -9.87 -16.85
N GLN A 570 -28.27 -9.98 -17.80
CA GLN A 570 -29.18 -11.13 -17.90
C GLN A 570 -28.40 -12.46 -18.03
N ARG A 571 -27.34 -12.52 -18.85
CA ARG A 571 -26.50 -13.72 -19.02
C ARG A 571 -25.72 -14.04 -17.75
N TYR A 572 -25.24 -13.03 -17.04
CA TYR A 572 -24.56 -13.22 -15.75
C TYR A 572 -25.53 -13.72 -14.68
N MET A 573 -26.75 -13.18 -14.57
CA MET A 573 -27.78 -13.69 -13.67
C MET A 573 -28.17 -15.14 -13.99
N GLN A 574 -28.33 -15.49 -15.27
CA GLN A 574 -28.55 -16.87 -15.73
C GLN A 574 -27.38 -17.82 -15.38
N THR A 575 -26.18 -17.28 -15.25
CA THR A 575 -24.98 -18.03 -14.85
C THR A 575 -24.91 -18.20 -13.33
N ILE A 576 -25.20 -17.14 -12.57
CA ILE A 576 -25.31 -17.17 -11.10
C ILE A 576 -26.35 -18.20 -10.66
N ALA A 577 -27.53 -18.21 -11.28
CA ALA A 577 -28.63 -19.14 -10.98
C ALA A 577 -28.30 -20.63 -11.19
N ARG A 578 -27.15 -20.98 -11.80
CA ARG A 578 -26.64 -22.37 -11.87
C ARG A 578 -25.96 -22.82 -10.58
N GLY A 579 -25.71 -21.89 -9.65
CA GLY A 579 -25.06 -22.14 -8.37
C GLY A 579 -23.54 -22.25 -8.49
N LYS A 580 -22.93 -22.99 -7.57
CA LYS A 580 -21.48 -23.16 -7.51
C LYS A 580 -20.95 -24.02 -8.66
N VAL A 581 -19.85 -23.59 -9.26
CA VAL A 581 -19.08 -24.34 -10.26
C VAL A 581 -18.73 -25.75 -9.74
N ARG A 582 -19.02 -26.80 -10.54
CA ARG A 582 -18.84 -28.22 -10.17
C ARG A 582 -17.48 -28.77 -10.58
N SER A 583 -16.99 -28.33 -11.73
CA SER A 583 -15.60 -28.47 -12.21
C SER A 583 -15.21 -27.17 -12.94
N TYR A 584 -13.92 -26.90 -13.12
CA TYR A 584 -13.41 -25.62 -13.67
C TYR A 584 -14.05 -25.22 -15.01
N ASP A 585 -14.58 -26.19 -15.75
CA ASP A 585 -15.18 -26.07 -17.08
C ASP A 585 -16.72 -25.89 -17.07
N THR A 586 -17.39 -25.95 -15.91
CA THR A 586 -18.86 -25.82 -15.81
C THR A 586 -19.30 -24.39 -15.51
N PRO A 587 -20.25 -23.79 -16.28
CA PRO A 587 -20.71 -22.43 -16.00
C PRO A 587 -21.45 -22.29 -14.65
N GLY A 588 -21.10 -21.25 -13.89
CA GLY A 588 -21.59 -20.99 -12.54
C GLY A 588 -20.72 -19.98 -11.78
N VAL A 589 -20.94 -19.84 -10.48
CA VAL A 589 -20.16 -18.94 -9.60
C VAL A 589 -18.83 -19.57 -9.17
N LEU A 590 -17.72 -18.87 -9.46
CA LEU A 590 -16.34 -19.26 -9.14
C LEU A 590 -15.70 -18.23 -8.20
N ASP A 591 -16.30 -18.02 -7.04
CA ASP A 591 -15.82 -17.04 -6.06
C ASP A 591 -15.83 -17.61 -4.64
N ASN A 592 -14.67 -17.58 -3.98
CA ASN A 592 -14.51 -18.09 -2.62
C ASN A 592 -15.09 -17.14 -1.56
N ARG A 593 -15.50 -15.92 -1.94
CA ARG A 593 -16.18 -14.96 -1.06
C ARG A 593 -17.66 -15.28 -0.87
N ILE A 594 -18.23 -16.19 -1.67
CA ILE A 594 -19.62 -16.66 -1.55
C ILE A 594 -19.65 -18.13 -1.11
N LYS A 595 -20.44 -18.40 -0.07
CA LYS A 595 -20.99 -19.72 0.24
C LYS A 595 -22.33 -19.85 -0.49
N ILE A 596 -22.50 -20.95 -1.21
CA ILE A 596 -23.71 -21.25 -1.98
C ILE A 596 -24.25 -22.57 -1.45
N ASP A 597 -25.47 -22.52 -0.91
CA ASP A 597 -26.20 -23.67 -0.39
C ASP A 597 -27.57 -23.75 -1.09
N HIS A 598 -28.41 -24.73 -0.71
CA HIS A 598 -29.75 -24.87 -1.27
C HIS A 598 -30.77 -24.02 -0.49
N GLY A 599 -31.35 -23.03 -1.19
CA GLY A 599 -32.37 -22.12 -0.67
C GLY A 599 -33.16 -21.48 -1.82
N LEU A 600 -34.27 -20.79 -1.54
CA LEU A 600 -35.01 -20.06 -2.57
C LEU A 600 -34.60 -18.59 -2.54
N ASN A 601 -34.14 -18.08 -3.69
CA ASN A 601 -33.68 -16.70 -3.81
C ASN A 601 -34.15 -16.07 -5.14
N GLU A 602 -34.45 -14.77 -5.13
CA GLU A 602 -34.74 -13.95 -6.31
C GLU A 602 -33.51 -13.08 -6.65
N LEU A 603 -32.91 -13.29 -7.83
CA LEU A 603 -31.90 -12.39 -8.38
C LEU A 603 -32.58 -11.21 -9.06
N ARG A 604 -32.39 -9.98 -8.57
CA ARG A 604 -32.80 -8.74 -9.25
C ARG A 604 -31.60 -8.04 -9.89
N GLY A 605 -31.77 -7.62 -11.15
CA GLY A 605 -30.71 -7.07 -11.98
C GLY A 605 -30.90 -5.59 -12.27
N TYR A 606 -29.90 -4.76 -11.96
CA TYR A 606 -29.91 -3.34 -12.31
C TYR A 606 -28.71 -2.94 -13.16
N VAL A 607 -28.97 -2.35 -14.32
CA VAL A 607 -27.95 -1.58 -15.05
C VAL A 607 -28.01 -0.14 -14.55
N VAL A 608 -26.94 0.32 -13.89
CA VAL A 608 -26.84 1.68 -13.33
C VAL A 608 -25.88 2.50 -14.18
N MET A 609 -26.40 3.44 -14.94
CA MET A 609 -25.63 4.31 -15.82
C MET A 609 -25.44 5.70 -15.23
N ALA A 610 -24.21 6.03 -14.83
CA ALA A 610 -23.84 7.41 -14.53
C ALA A 610 -23.61 8.21 -15.82
N ILE A 611 -24.13 9.43 -15.87
CA ILE A 611 -24.09 10.31 -17.03
C ILE A 611 -23.49 11.65 -16.61
N GLY A 612 -22.34 11.97 -17.18
CA GLY A 612 -21.61 13.22 -16.98
C GLY A 612 -21.21 13.51 -15.53
N GLY A 613 -21.11 12.47 -14.67
CA GLY A 613 -20.89 12.65 -13.24
C GLY A 613 -21.91 13.61 -12.62
N THR A 614 -23.19 13.49 -12.99
CA THR A 614 -24.25 14.35 -12.45
C THR A 614 -25.66 13.76 -12.50
N ARG A 615 -25.94 12.83 -13.41
CA ARG A 615 -27.23 12.13 -13.51
C ARG A 615 -27.00 10.63 -13.47
N VAL A 616 -27.98 9.88 -13.00
CA VAL A 616 -27.99 8.43 -12.99
C VAL A 616 -29.28 7.94 -13.63
N LEU A 617 -29.16 7.04 -14.59
CA LEU A 617 -30.29 6.27 -15.12
C LEU A 617 -30.15 4.82 -14.68
N MET A 618 -31.28 4.21 -14.36
CA MET A 618 -31.39 2.81 -13.97
C MET A 618 -32.24 2.07 -15.01
N HIS A 619 -31.86 0.85 -15.34
CA HIS A 619 -32.68 -0.08 -16.09
C HIS A 619 -32.79 -1.39 -15.31
N ASP A 620 -34.02 -1.81 -15.03
CA ASP A 620 -34.34 -3.09 -14.39
C ASP A 620 -34.31 -4.22 -15.44
N VAL A 621 -33.84 -5.40 -15.03
CA VAL A 621 -33.61 -6.58 -15.86
C VAL A 621 -34.40 -7.76 -15.28
N GLU A 622 -35.02 -8.57 -16.14
CA GLU A 622 -35.97 -9.62 -15.74
C GLU A 622 -35.41 -10.53 -14.64
N SER A 623 -36.08 -10.56 -13.48
CA SER A 623 -35.58 -11.23 -12.29
C SER A 623 -35.61 -12.76 -12.43
N ILE A 624 -34.63 -13.42 -11.81
CA ILE A 624 -34.43 -14.87 -11.95
C ILE A 624 -34.57 -15.55 -10.59
N HIS A 625 -35.50 -16.48 -10.50
CA HIS A 625 -35.66 -17.34 -9.32
C HIS A 625 -34.64 -18.49 -9.37
N THR A 626 -34.01 -18.79 -8.23
CA THR A 626 -32.92 -19.77 -8.10
C THR A 626 -33.15 -20.73 -6.93
N GLN A 627 -32.64 -21.96 -7.05
CA GLN A 627 -32.67 -23.02 -6.00
C GLN A 627 -31.42 -22.99 -5.11
N TYR A 628 -30.73 -21.85 -5.11
CA TYR A 628 -29.55 -21.58 -4.29
C TYR A 628 -29.72 -20.27 -3.53
N GLU A 629 -29.31 -20.30 -2.26
CA GLU A 629 -29.06 -19.13 -1.41
C GLU A 629 -27.59 -18.70 -1.53
N TYR A 630 -27.31 -17.40 -1.39
CA TYR A 630 -25.97 -16.83 -1.59
C TYR A 630 -25.56 -16.06 -0.34
N VAL A 631 -24.73 -16.66 0.50
CA VAL A 631 -24.28 -16.05 1.76
C VAL A 631 -22.81 -15.66 1.63
N ARG A 632 -22.43 -14.46 2.08
CA ARG A 632 -21.02 -14.07 2.11
C ARG A 632 -20.25 -14.99 3.08
N ALA A 633 -19.12 -15.53 2.63
CA ALA A 633 -18.19 -16.22 3.52
C ALA A 633 -17.56 -15.20 4.49
N VAL A 634 -17.70 -15.43 5.79
CA VAL A 634 -16.99 -14.70 6.83
C VAL A 634 -15.50 -15.04 6.72
N GLN A 635 -14.65 -14.03 6.52
CA GLN A 635 -13.21 -14.22 6.60
C GLN A 635 -12.79 -14.36 8.07
N LEU A 636 -12.05 -15.45 8.37
CA LEU A 636 -11.33 -15.66 9.63
C LEU A 636 -9.98 -14.95 9.60
#